data_AF-A0A9E2JHW1-F1
#
_entry.id   AF-A0A9E2JHW1-F1
#
_cell.length_a   1.000
_cell.length_b   1.000
_cell.length_c   1.000
_cell.angle_alpha   90.00
_cell.angle_beta   90.00
_cell.angle_gamma   90.00
#
_symmetry.space_group_name_H-M   'P 1'
#
loop_
_entity.id
_entity.type
_entity.pdbx_description
1 polymer ?
#
loop_
_entity_poly.entity_id
_entity_poly.type
_entity_poly.pdbx_seq_one_letter_code
_entity_poly.pdbx_strand_id
1 'polypeptide(L)'
;MERYIDLALSLGLSQARLITPGNICFDVRAWLKCRWGCDWAGGDNMRCDERGTTLDERMDMIRRYERILVVRGREAGQVSRAVLEIERAAFLDGRYFAFGLRACNLCPSCQVLQGRACLFPNKVRPCDQLFGIDVYRTVRGLGMPCEVLHDPNETQNRYGFVLIE
;
A
#
# COMPACT_ATOMS: atom_id res chain seq x y z
N MET A 1 1.39 11.24 16.32
CA MET A 1 1.22 10.81 14.91
C MET A 1 2.25 11.45 13.98
N GLU A 2 2.66 12.70 14.21
CA GLU A 2 3.69 13.37 13.38
C GLU A 2 5.02 12.60 13.31
N ARG A 3 5.45 11.94 14.39
CA ARG A 3 6.66 11.10 14.34
C ARG A 3 6.67 10.04 13.23
N TYR A 4 5.50 9.59 12.76
CA TYR A 4 5.45 8.58 11.69
C TYR A 4 5.79 9.20 10.33
N ILE A 5 5.54 10.51 10.17
CA ILE A 5 6.05 11.30 9.04
C ILE A 5 7.57 11.37 9.16
N ASP A 6 8.11 11.72 10.33
CA ASP A 6 9.56 11.81 10.54
C ASP A 6 10.26 10.47 10.29
N LEU A 7 9.67 9.37 10.81
CA LEU A 7 10.16 8.01 10.58
C LEU A 7 10.12 7.64 9.09
N ALA A 8 9.04 7.98 8.38
CA ALA A 8 8.96 7.74 6.94
C ALA A 8 10.08 8.46 6.18
N LEU A 9 10.37 9.71 6.53
CA LEU A 9 11.44 10.49 5.94
C LEU A 9 12.82 9.94 6.31
N SER A 10 13.05 9.53 7.56
CA SER A 10 14.31 8.92 7.99
C SER A 10 14.57 7.55 7.33
N LEU A 11 13.51 6.84 6.92
CA LEU A 11 13.58 5.62 6.10
C LEU A 11 13.84 5.90 4.61
N GLY A 12 14.09 7.17 4.25
CA GLY A 12 14.47 7.62 2.92
C GLY A 12 13.29 7.79 1.96
N LEU A 13 12.05 7.84 2.46
CA LEU A 13 10.89 8.18 1.63
C LEU A 13 10.90 9.67 1.31
N SER A 14 10.41 10.04 0.13
CA SER A 14 10.50 11.41 -0.37
C SER A 14 9.41 12.31 0.17
N GLN A 15 8.24 11.76 0.49
CA GLN A 15 7.12 12.49 1.08
C GLN A 15 6.31 11.56 1.99
N ALA A 16 5.75 12.12 3.05
CA ALA A 16 4.76 11.47 3.88
C ALA A 16 3.70 12.50 4.30
N ARG A 17 2.43 12.09 4.32
CA ARG A 17 1.31 12.93 4.76
C ARG A 17 0.34 12.12 5.61
N LEU A 18 -0.06 12.69 6.73
CA LEU A 18 -1.12 12.15 7.57
C LEU A 18 -2.47 12.69 7.09
N ILE A 19 -3.43 11.80 6.86
CA ILE A 19 -4.78 12.13 6.36
C ILE A 19 -5.84 11.42 7.20
N THR A 20 -7.11 11.72 6.94
CA THR A 20 -8.25 10.96 7.46
C THR A 20 -8.79 10.01 6.39
N PRO A 21 -9.57 8.96 6.74
CA PRO A 21 -10.20 8.11 5.74
C PRO A 21 -11.08 8.86 4.73
N GLY A 22 -11.66 10.02 5.11
CA GLY A 22 -12.45 10.86 4.22
C GLY A 22 -11.66 11.46 3.05
N ASN A 23 -10.32 11.42 3.10
CA ASN A 23 -9.47 11.84 1.99
C ASN A 23 -9.21 10.72 0.96
N ILE A 24 -9.54 9.46 1.28
CA ILE A 24 -9.38 8.33 0.35
C ILE A 24 -10.50 8.34 -0.69
N CYS A 25 -10.12 8.36 -1.96
CA CYS A 25 -11.06 8.17 -3.05
C CYS A 25 -11.18 6.69 -3.38
N PHE A 26 -12.38 6.13 -3.19
CA PHE A 26 -12.70 4.77 -3.60
C PHE A 26 -13.32 4.75 -4.99
N ASP A 27 -12.89 3.81 -5.84
CA ASP A 27 -13.46 3.60 -7.16
C ASP A 27 -13.36 2.13 -7.55
N VAL A 28 -14.49 1.52 -7.95
CA VAL A 28 -14.56 0.11 -8.34
C VAL A 28 -13.68 -0.22 -9.55
N ARG A 29 -13.32 0.77 -10.37
CA ARG A 29 -12.38 0.60 -11.49
C ARG A 29 -10.96 0.30 -11.03
N ALA A 30 -10.58 0.69 -9.80
CA ALA A 30 -9.31 0.28 -9.21
C ALA A 30 -9.26 -1.24 -9.02
N TRP A 31 -10.35 -1.85 -8.56
CA TRP A 31 -10.48 -3.30 -8.42
C TRP A 31 -10.50 -4.01 -9.78
N LEU A 32 -11.19 -3.45 -10.78
CA LEU A 32 -11.15 -3.95 -12.17
C LEU A 32 -9.71 -4.04 -12.69
N LYS A 33 -8.92 -2.96 -12.54
CA LYS A 33 -7.50 -2.95 -12.94
C LYS A 33 -6.66 -3.92 -12.11
N CYS A 34 -6.93 -4.06 -10.81
CA CYS A 34 -6.22 -4.99 -9.95
C CYS A 34 -6.42 -6.45 -10.38
N ARG A 35 -7.63 -6.82 -10.80
CA ARG A 35 -8.00 -8.21 -11.08
C ARG A 35 -7.70 -8.67 -12.51
N TRP A 36 -7.68 -7.75 -13.49
CA TRP A 36 -7.41 -8.09 -14.90
C TRP A 36 -6.15 -7.44 -15.48
N GLY A 37 -5.70 -6.31 -14.94
CA GLY A 37 -4.56 -5.56 -15.46
C GLY A 37 -3.24 -5.81 -14.73
N CYS A 38 -3.22 -6.73 -13.77
CA CYS A 38 -2.07 -7.03 -12.95
C CYS A 38 -1.58 -8.45 -13.24
N ASP A 39 -0.31 -8.60 -13.61
CA ASP A 39 0.30 -9.92 -13.93
C ASP A 39 0.29 -10.91 -12.75
N TRP A 40 -0.03 -10.43 -11.55
CA TRP A 40 -0.05 -11.20 -10.30
C TRP A 40 -1.45 -11.69 -9.93
N ALA A 41 -2.49 -11.19 -10.61
CA ALA A 41 -3.87 -11.49 -10.29
C ALA A 41 -4.24 -12.93 -10.63
N GLY A 42 -5.03 -13.57 -9.76
CA GLY A 42 -5.60 -14.90 -10.01
C GLY A 42 -4.62 -16.09 -9.92
N GLY A 43 -3.33 -15.85 -9.66
CA GLY A 43 -2.38 -16.92 -9.35
C GLY A 43 -2.52 -17.40 -7.90
N ASP A 44 -2.12 -18.65 -7.64
CA ASP A 44 -1.98 -19.19 -6.27
C ASP A 44 -0.82 -18.50 -5.55
N ASN A 45 -1.06 -17.27 -5.09
CA ASN A 45 -0.09 -16.48 -4.37
C ASN A 45 -0.73 -15.66 -3.25
N MET A 46 -0.09 -15.70 -2.08
CA MET A 46 -0.53 -14.99 -0.87
C MET A 46 -0.58 -13.45 -1.04
N ARG A 47 0.04 -12.90 -2.10
CA ARG A 47 0.10 -11.45 -2.36
C ARG A 47 -1.23 -10.89 -2.86
N CYS A 48 -2.02 -11.71 -3.54
CA CYS A 48 -3.25 -11.30 -4.23
C CYS A 48 -4.50 -12.01 -3.69
N ASP A 49 -4.41 -12.63 -2.52
CA ASP A 49 -5.52 -13.32 -1.87
C ASP A 49 -6.51 -12.32 -1.26
N GLU A 50 -7.77 -12.37 -1.70
CA GLU A 50 -8.88 -11.56 -1.18
C GLU A 50 -9.36 -12.05 0.20
N ARG A 51 -8.92 -13.23 0.63
CA ARG A 51 -9.24 -13.86 1.91
C ARG A 51 -10.74 -13.94 2.18
N GLY A 52 -11.52 -14.15 1.11
CA GLY A 52 -12.98 -14.21 1.17
C GLY A 52 -13.69 -12.87 1.43
N THR A 53 -12.97 -11.74 1.42
CA THR A 53 -13.57 -10.43 1.67
C THR A 53 -14.11 -9.79 0.40
N THR A 54 -15.30 -9.22 0.49
CA THR A 54 -15.92 -8.42 -0.56
C THR A 54 -15.22 -7.07 -0.69
N LEU A 55 -15.45 -6.37 -1.81
CA LEU A 55 -14.89 -5.04 -2.01
C LEU A 55 -15.45 -4.03 -0.97
N ASP A 56 -16.75 -4.12 -0.67
CA ASP A 56 -17.40 -3.24 0.31
C ASP A 56 -16.87 -3.45 1.72
N GLU A 57 -16.63 -4.69 2.15
CA GLU A 57 -15.98 -4.98 3.43
C GLU A 57 -14.59 -4.36 3.52
N ARG A 58 -13.78 -4.50 2.46
CA ARG A 58 -12.43 -3.90 2.41
C ARG A 58 -12.47 -2.38 2.47
N MET A 59 -13.45 -1.75 1.81
CA MET A 59 -13.65 -0.30 1.91
C MET A 59 -14.11 0.12 3.31
N ASP A 60 -15.01 -0.64 3.96
CA ASP A 60 -15.44 -0.39 5.34
C ASP A 60 -14.27 -0.49 6.32
N MET A 61 -13.39 -1.50 6.17
CA MET A 61 -12.19 -1.66 7.00
C MET A 61 -11.36 -0.37 7.03
N ILE A 62 -11.08 0.25 5.88
CA ILE A 62 -10.30 1.50 5.82
C ILE A 62 -11.04 2.65 6.51
N ARG A 63 -12.38 2.72 6.39
CA ARG A 63 -13.19 3.78 6.98
C ARG A 63 -13.22 3.76 8.50
N ARG A 64 -12.87 2.64 9.15
CA ARG A 64 -12.85 2.50 10.62
C ARG A 64 -11.63 3.09 11.31
N TYR A 65 -10.58 3.46 10.56
CA TYR A 65 -9.35 4.00 11.13
C TYR A 65 -9.44 5.50 11.46
N GLU A 66 -8.69 5.99 12.44
CA GLU A 66 -8.68 7.41 12.82
C GLU A 66 -7.86 8.24 11.81
N ARG A 67 -6.72 7.68 11.37
CA ARG A 67 -5.77 8.32 10.47
C ARG A 67 -5.17 7.33 9.50
N ILE A 68 -4.65 7.86 8.40
CA ILE A 68 -3.90 7.09 7.40
C ILE A 68 -2.63 7.88 7.10
N LEU A 69 -1.47 7.24 7.17
CA LEU A 69 -0.22 7.80 6.69
C LEU A 69 -0.02 7.38 5.24
N VAL A 70 -0.08 8.34 4.32
CA VAL A 70 0.29 8.14 2.92
C VAL A 70 1.77 8.45 2.77
N VAL A 71 2.52 7.49 2.23
CA VAL A 71 3.96 7.64 1.98
C VAL A 71 4.27 7.52 0.50
N ARG A 72 5.31 8.22 0.06
CA ARG A 72 5.82 8.18 -1.32
C ARG A 72 7.31 7.89 -1.34
N GLY A 73 7.71 6.98 -2.22
CA GLY A 73 9.10 6.72 -2.59
C GLY A 73 9.26 6.59 -4.10
N ARG A 74 10.51 6.42 -4.53
CA ARG A 74 10.85 6.08 -5.93
C ARG A 74 10.98 4.56 -6.12
N GLU A 75 11.48 3.88 -5.09
CA GLU A 75 11.72 2.44 -5.13
C GLU A 75 10.63 1.63 -4.44
N ALA A 76 10.08 0.66 -5.18
CA ALA A 76 8.95 -0.16 -4.74
C ALA A 76 9.26 -0.97 -3.46
N GLY A 77 10.49 -1.50 -3.38
CA GLY A 77 10.97 -2.27 -2.22
C GLY A 77 11.27 -1.40 -1.01
N GLN A 78 11.74 -0.15 -1.23
CA GLN A 78 11.95 0.81 -0.14
C GLN A 78 10.62 1.15 0.53
N VAL A 79 9.60 1.50 -0.26
CA VAL A 79 8.25 1.76 0.27
C VAL A 79 7.70 0.55 1.01
N SER A 80 7.88 -0.67 0.49
CA SER A 80 7.40 -1.90 1.15
C SER A 80 8.04 -2.10 2.53
N ARG A 81 9.36 -1.90 2.66
CA ARG A 81 10.06 -2.00 3.94
C ARG A 81 9.61 -0.91 4.90
N ALA A 82 9.52 0.33 4.42
CA ALA A 82 9.17 1.45 5.28
C ALA A 82 7.72 1.36 5.81
N VAL A 83 6.76 0.92 4.99
CA VAL A 83 5.39 0.65 5.43
C VAL A 83 5.36 -0.36 6.58
N LEU A 84 6.13 -1.45 6.49
CA LEU A 84 6.20 -2.48 7.54
C LEU A 84 6.86 -1.96 8.82
N GLU A 85 7.93 -1.17 8.71
CA GLU A 85 8.59 -0.57 9.87
C GLU A 85 7.69 0.45 10.58
N ILE A 86 6.95 1.26 9.82
CA ILE A 86 5.99 2.22 10.38
C ILE A 86 4.80 1.49 11.02
N GLU A 87 4.27 0.46 10.37
CA GLU A 87 3.22 -0.40 10.94
C GLU A 87 3.69 -1.01 12.28
N ARG A 88 4.91 -1.58 12.31
CA ARG A 88 5.52 -2.12 13.53
C ARG A 88 5.68 -1.06 14.60
N ALA A 89 6.19 0.12 14.26
CA ALA A 89 6.34 1.22 15.21
C ALA A 89 4.99 1.59 15.80
N ALA A 90 3.99 1.87 14.96
CA ALA A 90 2.64 2.20 15.40
C ALA A 90 2.05 1.14 16.34
N PHE A 91 2.20 -0.14 16.00
CA PHE A 91 1.76 -1.24 16.88
C PHE A 91 2.43 -1.18 18.26
N LEU A 92 3.75 -1.01 18.32
CA LEU A 92 4.51 -0.90 19.58
C LEU A 92 4.14 0.33 20.40
N ASP A 93 3.54 1.32 19.77
CA ASP A 93 3.04 2.54 20.39
C ASP A 93 1.60 2.42 20.91
N GLY A 94 1.07 1.19 20.94
CA GLY A 94 -0.28 0.90 21.37
C GLY A 94 -1.34 1.11 20.30
N ARG A 95 -0.97 1.30 19.02
CA ARG A 95 -1.90 1.34 17.88
C ARG A 95 -2.12 -0.07 17.33
N TYR A 96 -2.84 -0.91 18.07
CA TYR A 96 -2.81 -2.37 17.89
C TYR A 96 -3.52 -2.85 16.63
N PHE A 97 -4.40 -2.03 16.03
CA PHE A 97 -4.96 -2.30 14.69
C PHE A 97 -4.13 -1.73 13.53
N ALA A 98 -2.96 -1.13 13.77
CA ALA A 98 -2.15 -0.55 12.71
C ALA A 98 -1.87 -1.55 11.58
N PHE A 99 -2.08 -1.13 10.34
CA PHE A 99 -2.01 -2.03 9.19
C PHE A 99 -1.53 -1.34 7.91
N GLY A 100 -0.56 -1.95 7.22
CA GLY A 100 -0.02 -1.46 5.96
C GLY A 100 -0.80 -1.96 4.74
N LEU A 101 -1.05 -1.08 3.78
CA LEU A 101 -1.50 -1.43 2.43
C LEU A 101 -0.40 -1.08 1.43
N ARG A 102 0.16 -2.12 0.81
CA ARG A 102 1.22 -2.01 -0.21
C ARG A 102 1.43 -3.36 -0.91
N ALA A 103 1.46 -3.35 -2.25
CA ALA A 103 1.86 -4.55 -3.00
C ALA A 103 3.29 -4.98 -2.62
N CYS A 104 3.48 -6.24 -2.19
CA CYS A 104 4.77 -6.75 -1.71
C CYS A 104 5.91 -6.62 -2.74
N ASN A 105 6.99 -5.90 -2.43
CA ASN A 105 8.20 -5.84 -3.27
C ASN A 105 9.47 -6.10 -2.42
N LEU A 106 9.40 -7.10 -1.52
CA LEU A 106 10.47 -7.41 -0.58
C LEU A 106 11.62 -8.22 -1.18
N CYS A 107 11.34 -9.01 -2.22
CA CYS A 107 12.32 -9.86 -2.91
C CYS A 107 12.67 -9.24 -4.27
N PRO A 108 13.93 -9.37 -4.75
CA PRO A 108 14.29 -9.05 -6.12
C PRO A 108 13.51 -9.89 -7.15
N SER A 109 13.30 -11.18 -6.84
CA SER A 109 12.45 -12.10 -7.60
C SER A 109 11.57 -12.91 -6.66
N CYS A 110 10.26 -12.92 -6.94
CA CYS A 110 9.28 -13.58 -6.09
C CYS A 110 9.38 -15.11 -6.23
N GLN A 111 9.72 -15.80 -5.13
CA GLN A 111 9.85 -17.26 -5.12
C GLN A 111 8.52 -17.98 -5.37
N VAL A 112 7.40 -17.37 -5.00
CA VAL A 112 6.06 -17.95 -5.24
C VAL A 112 5.77 -18.09 -6.73
N LEU A 113 6.20 -17.14 -7.56
CA LEU A 113 6.07 -17.26 -9.02
C LEU A 113 6.92 -18.39 -9.61
N GLN A 114 7.92 -18.86 -8.88
CA GLN A 114 8.77 -19.97 -9.28
C GLN A 114 8.29 -21.30 -8.69
N GLY A 115 7.08 -21.35 -8.13
CA GLY A 115 6.51 -22.55 -7.50
C GLY A 115 7.13 -22.89 -6.14
N ARG A 116 7.79 -21.94 -5.48
CA ARG A 116 8.43 -22.13 -4.16
C ARG A 116 7.69 -21.36 -3.06
N ALA A 117 7.92 -21.75 -1.81
CA ALA A 117 7.35 -21.05 -0.67
C ALA A 117 7.81 -19.58 -0.58
N CYS A 118 6.94 -18.72 -0.06
CA CYS A 118 7.30 -17.35 0.26
C CYS A 118 8.36 -17.32 1.37
N LEU A 119 9.42 -16.52 1.19
CA LEU A 119 10.47 -16.33 2.21
C LEU A 119 10.02 -15.42 3.36
N PHE A 120 8.99 -14.61 3.16
CA PHE A 120 8.52 -13.61 4.12
C PHE A 120 6.97 -13.60 4.24
N PRO A 121 6.31 -14.74 4.50
CA PRO A 121 4.84 -14.83 4.47
C PRO A 121 4.17 -13.84 5.43
N ASN A 122 4.75 -13.64 6.62
CA ASN A 122 4.22 -12.73 7.64
C ASN A 122 4.35 -11.24 7.29
N LYS A 123 5.19 -10.91 6.29
CA LYS A 123 5.43 -9.54 5.84
C LYS A 123 4.59 -9.14 4.62
N VAL A 124 3.78 -10.07 4.09
CA VAL A 124 2.93 -9.78 2.93
C VAL A 124 1.78 -8.87 3.37
N ARG A 125 1.60 -7.78 2.63
CA ARG A 125 0.44 -6.89 2.75
C ARG A 125 -0.29 -6.82 1.41
N PRO A 126 -1.63 -6.64 1.43
CA PRO A 126 -2.41 -6.48 0.20
C PRO A 126 -2.07 -5.16 -0.47
N CYS A 127 -2.32 -5.06 -1.78
CA CYS A 127 -2.20 -3.78 -2.47
C CYS A 127 -3.40 -2.87 -2.19
N ASP A 128 -3.16 -1.58 -2.30
CA ASP A 128 -4.14 -0.49 -2.19
C ASP A 128 -5.31 -0.64 -3.19
N GLN A 129 -5.04 -1.03 -4.44
CA GLN A 129 -6.08 -1.26 -5.45
C GLN A 129 -7.01 -2.44 -5.12
N LEU A 130 -6.51 -3.45 -4.38
CA LEU A 130 -7.33 -4.57 -3.90
C LEU A 130 -8.40 -4.10 -2.93
N PHE A 131 -8.15 -2.99 -2.23
CA PHE A 131 -9.08 -2.34 -1.31
C PHE A 131 -9.89 -1.21 -2.00
N GLY A 132 -9.83 -1.13 -3.34
CA GLY A 132 -10.61 -0.18 -4.13
C GLY A 132 -10.10 1.26 -4.09
N ILE A 133 -8.86 1.49 -3.62
CA ILE A 133 -8.28 2.84 -3.55
C ILE A 133 -7.92 3.31 -4.97
N ASP A 134 -8.52 4.42 -5.40
CA ASP A 134 -8.04 5.20 -6.53
C ASP A 134 -6.83 6.03 -6.08
N VAL A 135 -5.64 5.45 -6.21
CA VAL A 135 -4.39 6.11 -5.81
C VAL A 135 -4.19 7.42 -6.55
N TYR A 136 -4.48 7.46 -7.87
CA TYR A 136 -4.28 8.66 -8.68
C TYR A 136 -5.08 9.83 -8.15
N ARG A 137 -6.41 9.65 -8.00
CA ARG A 137 -7.28 10.71 -7.50
C ARG A 137 -6.97 11.07 -6.06
N THR A 138 -6.72 10.07 -5.21
CA THR A 138 -6.39 10.26 -3.79
C THR A 138 -5.14 11.14 -3.64
N VAL A 139 -4.00 10.74 -4.21
CA VAL A 139 -2.74 11.43 -3.96
C VAL A 139 -2.63 12.77 -4.68
N ARG A 140 -3.29 12.93 -5.84
CA ARG A 140 -3.42 14.25 -6.50
C ARG A 140 -4.22 15.23 -5.65
N GLY A 141 -5.30 14.78 -5.00
CA GLY A 141 -6.06 15.58 -4.04
C GLY A 141 -5.23 16.03 -2.82
N LEU A 142 -4.14 15.34 -2.53
CA LEU A 142 -3.17 15.68 -1.47
C LEU A 142 -1.99 16.53 -1.96
N GLY A 143 -2.03 16.97 -3.23
CA GLY A 143 -0.94 17.72 -3.86
C GLY A 143 0.34 16.89 -4.06
N MET A 144 0.24 15.56 -4.11
CA MET A 144 1.37 14.68 -4.40
C MET A 144 1.36 14.30 -5.89
N PRO A 145 2.52 14.20 -6.56
CA PRO A 145 2.57 13.99 -8.00
C PRO A 145 2.25 12.55 -8.38
N CYS A 146 1.33 12.37 -9.31
CA CYS A 146 0.98 11.06 -9.83
C CYS A 146 0.46 11.22 -11.24
N GLU A 147 1.35 11.08 -12.21
CA GLU A 147 1.01 11.20 -13.64
C GLU A 147 1.06 9.84 -14.33
N VAL A 148 0.34 9.75 -15.45
CA VAL A 148 0.47 8.60 -16.35
C VAL A 148 1.79 8.78 -17.08
N LEU A 149 2.63 7.76 -17.02
CA LEU A 149 3.93 7.78 -17.71
C LEU A 149 3.76 7.27 -19.14
N HIS A 150 4.48 7.88 -20.05
CA HIS A 150 4.45 7.59 -21.49
C HIS A 150 5.76 6.95 -21.97
N ASP A 151 6.84 7.03 -21.18
CA ASP A 151 8.13 6.40 -21.47
C ASP A 151 8.55 5.44 -20.33
N PRO A 152 9.02 4.22 -20.64
CA PRO A 152 9.48 3.25 -19.64
C PRO A 152 10.61 3.73 -18.71
N ASN A 153 11.39 4.74 -19.14
CA ASN A 153 12.48 5.32 -18.38
C ASN A 153 12.03 6.42 -17.41
N GLU A 154 10.77 6.84 -17.46
CA GLU A 154 10.23 7.82 -16.52
C GLU A 154 10.19 7.25 -15.10
N THR A 155 10.50 8.10 -14.13
CA THR A 155 10.55 7.69 -12.72
C THR A 155 9.15 7.44 -12.17
N GLN A 156 8.89 6.21 -11.74
CA GLN A 156 7.61 5.81 -11.17
C GLN A 156 7.45 6.33 -9.74
N ASN A 157 6.28 6.91 -9.45
CA ASN A 157 5.89 7.23 -8.08
C ASN A 157 5.34 5.98 -7.40
N ARG A 158 5.90 5.63 -6.25
CA ARG A 158 5.48 4.48 -5.45
C ARG A 158 4.80 4.97 -4.18
N TYR A 159 3.56 4.58 -3.99
CA TYR A 159 2.77 4.93 -2.83
C TYR A 159 2.55 3.73 -1.91
N GLY A 160 2.43 4.01 -0.62
CA GLY A 160 2.01 3.06 0.40
C GLY A 160 1.13 3.77 1.43
N PHE A 161 0.30 3.00 2.11
CA PHE A 161 -0.63 3.52 3.11
C PHE A 161 -0.43 2.75 4.41
N VAL A 162 -0.39 3.45 5.54
CA VAL A 162 -0.43 2.84 6.88
C VAL A 162 -1.68 3.34 7.58
N LEU A 163 -2.60 2.43 7.85
CA LEU A 163 -3.85 2.68 8.58
C LEU A 163 -3.53 2.71 10.08
N ILE A 164 -3.97 3.75 10.80
CA ILE A 164 -3.59 4.02 12.19
C ILE A 164 -4.85 4.40 12.98
N GLU A 165 -5.06 3.75 14.13
CA GLU A 165 -6.14 4.07 15.09
C GLU A 165 -5.86 5.29 15.96
#